data_AF-A0A520CN67-F1
#
_entry.id   AF-A0A520CN67-F1
#
_cell.length_a   1.000
_cell.length_b   1.000
_cell.length_c   1.000
_cell.angle_alpha   90.00
_cell.angle_beta   90.00
_cell.angle_gamma   90.00
#
_symmetry.space_group_name_H-M   'P 1'
#
loop_
_entity.id
_entity.type
_entity.pdbx_description
1 polymer ?
#
loop_
_entity_poly.entity_id
_entity_poly.type
_entity_poly.pdbx_seq_one_letter_code
_entity_poly.pdbx_strand_id
1 'polypeptide(L)'
;MTMRFFHSCAVALALLAVWPAHALTADEAKAMAAGETDDRVAAINKAVLTADAKTADFFQAMADDAVRTTPERVFTIKDDKGFDPVTGAEAKVPDDAEDIVNNNLLRSTLASAMAALQLTSADEKVRGDAVQTLLNEPDESRLPLIEKALAAEQVPAIKARLERVRAASMLDSADRARRIEAAGALAGSGSPEVKLLLNERLGKEDDAEVKTALLAAVKRIDERLVWGDRINAVFSGISLGSVLLLAALGLAITYGLMGVINMAHGELMMIGAYATYLMQGVFQRYLPEAWFGGYLIAA
;
A
#
# COMPACT_ATOMS: atom_id res chain seq x y z
N MET A 1 -19.43 21.52 64.32
CA MET A 1 -20.51 20.91 63.51
C MET A 1 -20.16 21.05 62.03
N THR A 2 -19.04 20.47 61.59
CA THR A 2 -18.41 20.85 60.30
C THR A 2 -17.72 19.70 59.54
N MET A 3 -17.69 18.46 60.07
CA MET A 3 -17.04 17.32 59.37
C MET A 3 -18.01 16.29 58.76
N ARG A 4 -19.32 16.40 59.00
CA ARG A 4 -20.33 15.47 58.46
C ARG A 4 -20.90 15.87 57.09
N PHE A 5 -20.66 17.10 56.62
CA PHE A 5 -21.19 17.57 55.34
C PHE A 5 -20.31 17.22 54.13
N PHE A 6 -19.01 16.95 54.33
CA PHE A 6 -18.09 16.64 53.23
C PHE A 6 -18.13 15.18 52.76
N HIS A 7 -18.63 14.26 53.60
CA HIS A 7 -18.74 12.84 53.24
C HIS A 7 -20.03 12.50 52.46
N SER A 8 -21.05 13.36 52.52
CA SER A 8 -22.31 13.14 51.80
C SER A 8 -22.27 13.58 50.33
N CYS A 9 -21.31 14.43 49.94
CA CYS A 9 -21.11 14.82 48.53
C CYS A 9 -20.21 13.84 47.76
N ALA A 10 -19.36 13.07 48.44
CA ALA A 10 -18.47 12.10 47.78
C ALA A 10 -19.18 10.80 47.36
N VAL A 11 -20.30 10.45 48.00
CA VAL A 11 -21.07 9.23 47.67
C VAL A 11 -22.13 9.50 46.59
N ALA A 12 -22.53 10.75 46.38
CA ALA A 12 -23.48 11.13 45.34
C ALA A 12 -22.84 11.34 43.95
N LEU A 13 -21.51 11.49 43.87
CA LEU A 13 -20.79 11.70 42.60
C LEU A 13 -20.29 10.40 41.94
N ALA A 14 -20.49 9.24 42.58
CA ALA A 14 -20.06 7.94 42.06
C ALA A 14 -21.14 7.18 41.26
N LEU A 15 -22.31 7.78 41.03
CA LEU A 15 -23.49 7.12 40.43
C LEU A 15 -23.89 7.64 39.04
N LEU A 16 -23.11 8.53 38.40
CA LEU A 16 -23.49 9.14 37.12
C LEU A 16 -22.38 9.14 36.05
N ALA A 17 -21.59 8.07 36.02
CA ALA A 17 -20.83 7.69 34.81
C ALA A 17 -21.37 6.37 34.26
N VAL A 18 -22.68 6.32 33.99
CA VAL A 18 -23.22 5.29 33.09
C VAL A 18 -22.83 5.73 31.69
N TRP A 19 -21.63 5.35 31.25
CA TRP A 19 -21.37 5.29 29.82
C TRP A 19 -22.41 4.35 29.21
N PRO A 20 -23.05 4.71 28.09
CA PRO A 20 -23.86 3.75 27.36
C PRO A 20 -22.91 2.65 26.89
N ALA A 21 -22.86 1.55 27.65
CA ALA A 21 -22.26 0.33 27.20
C ALA A 21 -23.25 -0.25 26.19
N HIS A 22 -23.03 0.03 24.90
CA HIS A 22 -23.70 -0.73 23.85
C HIS A 22 -23.17 -2.15 23.90
N ALA A 23 -23.98 -3.04 24.45
CA ALA A 23 -23.73 -4.46 24.44
C ALA A 23 -24.24 -5.05 23.12
N LEU A 24 -23.46 -5.93 22.51
CA LEU A 24 -23.86 -6.70 21.34
C LEU A 24 -25.27 -7.29 21.56
N THR A 25 -26.21 -7.01 20.66
CA THR A 25 -27.57 -7.57 20.74
C THR A 25 -27.71 -8.85 19.91
N ALA A 26 -28.74 -9.65 20.20
CA ALA A 26 -28.98 -10.89 19.47
C ALA A 26 -29.33 -10.62 17.99
N ASP A 27 -30.06 -9.54 17.74
CA ASP A 27 -30.42 -9.11 16.39
C ASP A 27 -29.18 -8.64 15.60
N GLU A 28 -28.26 -7.92 16.22
CA GLU A 28 -26.98 -7.55 15.59
C GLU A 28 -26.12 -8.78 15.29
N ALA A 29 -25.98 -9.70 16.24
CA ALA A 29 -25.23 -10.94 16.02
C ALA A 29 -25.83 -11.76 14.85
N LYS A 30 -27.16 -11.83 14.77
CA LYS A 30 -27.87 -12.49 13.67
C LYS A 30 -27.66 -11.78 12.34
N ALA A 31 -27.82 -10.46 12.29
CA ALA A 31 -27.65 -9.68 11.06
C ALA A 31 -26.23 -9.79 10.47
N MET A 32 -25.21 -9.99 11.32
CA MET A 32 -23.83 -10.19 10.88
C MET A 32 -23.55 -11.64 10.44
N ALA A 33 -24.18 -12.63 11.08
CA ALA A 33 -23.90 -14.05 10.84
C ALA A 33 -24.75 -14.69 9.74
N ALA A 34 -25.99 -14.23 9.55
CA ALA A 34 -26.96 -14.83 8.63
C ALA A 34 -27.50 -13.79 7.63
N GLY A 35 -27.75 -14.24 6.39
CA GLY A 35 -28.27 -13.39 5.31
C GLY A 35 -27.32 -13.26 4.11
N GLU A 36 -27.64 -12.33 3.22
CA GLU A 36 -26.82 -12.03 2.05
C GLU A 36 -25.50 -11.35 2.43
N THR A 37 -24.49 -11.45 1.57
CA THR A 37 -23.15 -10.91 1.87
C THR A 37 -23.18 -9.40 2.11
N ASP A 38 -23.92 -8.65 1.29
CA ASP A 38 -23.96 -7.18 1.38
C ASP A 38 -24.66 -6.71 2.67
N ASP A 39 -25.73 -7.37 3.08
CA ASP A 39 -26.44 -7.10 4.34
C ASP A 39 -25.52 -7.36 5.56
N ARG A 40 -24.77 -8.47 5.52
CA ARG A 40 -23.82 -8.84 6.57
C ARG A 40 -22.67 -7.83 6.66
N VAL A 41 -22.13 -7.38 5.52
CA VAL A 41 -21.11 -6.32 5.46
C VAL A 41 -21.63 -5.03 6.07
N ALA A 42 -22.85 -4.61 5.72
CA ALA A 42 -23.49 -3.42 6.29
C ALA A 42 -23.69 -3.56 7.81
N ALA A 43 -24.09 -4.74 8.29
CA ALA A 43 -24.23 -5.02 9.72
C ALA A 43 -22.90 -4.93 10.47
N ILE A 44 -21.82 -5.50 9.93
CA ILE A 44 -20.47 -5.43 10.52
C ILE A 44 -19.99 -3.97 10.59
N ASN A 45 -20.13 -3.22 9.49
CA ASN A 45 -19.74 -1.81 9.41
C ASN A 45 -20.54 -0.91 10.34
N LYS A 46 -21.79 -1.27 10.65
CA LYS A 46 -22.57 -0.58 11.67
C LYS A 46 -22.12 -0.94 13.08
N ALA A 47 -21.93 -2.24 13.35
CA ALA A 47 -21.58 -2.75 14.66
C ALA A 47 -20.21 -2.27 15.15
N VAL A 48 -19.24 -2.11 14.24
CA VAL A 48 -17.87 -1.66 14.60
C VAL A 48 -17.85 -0.25 15.22
N LEU A 49 -18.79 0.63 14.86
CA LEU A 49 -18.84 2.01 15.35
C LEU A 49 -19.13 2.12 16.85
N THR A 50 -19.81 1.12 17.40
CA THR A 50 -20.23 1.06 18.80
C THR A 50 -19.78 -0.23 19.47
N ALA A 51 -18.74 -0.89 18.94
CA ALA A 51 -18.31 -2.19 19.40
C ALA A 51 -17.82 -2.16 20.85
N ASP A 52 -18.26 -3.14 21.62
CA ASP A 52 -17.71 -3.49 22.93
C ASP A 52 -16.79 -4.72 22.82
N ALA A 53 -16.29 -5.20 23.96
CA ALA A 53 -15.45 -6.38 24.01
C ALA A 53 -16.14 -7.63 23.44
N LYS A 54 -17.47 -7.76 23.61
CA LYS A 54 -18.24 -8.90 23.09
C LYS A 54 -18.39 -8.84 21.58
N THR A 55 -18.62 -7.66 21.01
CA THR A 55 -18.62 -7.46 19.55
C THR A 55 -17.25 -7.81 18.96
N ALA A 56 -16.16 -7.41 19.61
CA ALA A 56 -14.79 -7.76 19.17
C ALA A 56 -14.55 -9.28 19.22
N ASP A 57 -14.93 -9.94 20.32
CA ASP A 57 -14.84 -11.40 20.46
C ASP A 57 -15.69 -12.12 19.41
N PHE A 58 -16.86 -11.57 19.08
CA PHE A 58 -17.74 -12.11 18.06
C PHE A 58 -17.17 -11.96 16.64
N PHE A 59 -16.56 -10.82 16.32
CA PHE A 59 -15.82 -10.65 15.05
C PHE A 59 -14.68 -11.66 14.91
N GLN A 60 -13.95 -11.91 15.99
CA GLN A 60 -12.89 -12.92 16.00
C GLN A 60 -13.47 -14.32 15.78
N ALA A 61 -14.54 -14.69 16.49
CA ALA A 61 -15.20 -15.98 16.30
C ALA A 61 -15.73 -16.15 14.87
N MET A 62 -16.27 -15.08 14.26
CA MET A 62 -16.69 -15.11 12.87
C MET A 62 -15.50 -15.30 11.92
N ALA A 63 -14.38 -14.60 12.15
CA ALA A 63 -13.18 -14.71 11.33
C ALA A 63 -12.54 -16.11 11.41
N ASP A 64 -12.67 -16.77 12.56
CA ASP A 64 -12.18 -18.13 12.80
C ASP A 64 -13.15 -19.23 12.32
N ASP A 65 -14.21 -18.86 11.59
CA ASP A 65 -15.29 -19.76 11.15
C ASP A 65 -15.93 -20.55 12.33
N ALA A 66 -15.85 -20.00 13.55
CA ALA A 66 -16.29 -20.61 14.80
C ALA A 66 -17.69 -20.14 15.22
N VAL A 67 -18.57 -19.88 14.25
CA VAL A 67 -19.93 -19.42 14.48
C VAL A 67 -20.92 -20.33 13.77
N ARG A 68 -21.96 -20.74 14.49
CA ARG A 68 -23.07 -21.53 13.94
C ARG A 68 -24.37 -20.77 14.09
N THR A 69 -25.28 -20.94 13.14
CA THR A 69 -26.55 -20.22 13.10
C THR A 69 -27.73 -21.17 12.95
N THR A 70 -28.85 -20.81 13.55
CA THR A 70 -30.18 -21.34 13.24
C THR A 70 -31.04 -20.18 12.72
N PRO A 71 -32.26 -20.43 12.20
CA PRO A 71 -33.15 -19.35 11.76
C PRO A 71 -33.48 -18.32 12.86
N GLU A 72 -33.30 -18.66 14.14
CA GLU A 72 -33.64 -17.81 15.28
C GLU A 72 -32.41 -17.32 16.07
N ARG A 73 -31.31 -18.07 16.13
CA ARG A 73 -30.19 -17.79 17.04
C ARG A 73 -28.82 -17.97 16.41
N VAL A 74 -27.84 -17.32 17.02
CA VAL A 74 -26.42 -17.45 16.67
C VAL A 74 -25.65 -17.98 17.87
N PHE A 75 -24.66 -18.83 17.61
CA PHE A 75 -23.82 -19.47 18.60
C PHE A 75 -22.36 -19.28 18.22
N THR A 76 -21.52 -18.96 19.21
CA THR A 76 -20.05 -19.01 19.08
C THR A 76 -19.57 -20.36 19.60
N ILE A 77 -18.61 -20.96 18.91
CA ILE A 77 -18.04 -22.26 19.27
C ILE A 77 -16.67 -22.04 19.88
N LYS A 78 -16.47 -22.50 21.12
CA LYS A 78 -15.18 -22.51 21.81
C LYS A 78 -15.00 -23.86 22.48
N ASP A 79 -13.88 -24.53 22.25
CA ASP A 79 -13.56 -25.84 22.86
C ASP A 79 -14.70 -26.87 22.74
N ASP A 80 -15.26 -27.03 21.53
CA ASP A 80 -16.39 -27.91 21.20
C ASP A 80 -17.72 -27.60 21.93
N LYS A 81 -17.83 -26.43 22.55
CA LYS A 81 -19.04 -25.96 23.23
C LYS A 81 -19.62 -24.72 22.57
N GLY A 82 -20.95 -24.64 22.58
CA GLY A 82 -21.69 -23.47 22.13
C GLY A 82 -21.85 -22.43 23.22
N PHE A 83 -21.68 -21.18 22.87
CA PHE A 83 -21.92 -20.03 23.73
C PHE A 83 -22.78 -19.01 23.01
N ASP A 84 -23.68 -18.40 23.76
CA ASP A 84 -24.46 -17.27 23.29
C ASP A 84 -23.54 -16.03 23.17
N PRO A 85 -23.42 -15.40 21.98
CA PRO A 85 -22.48 -14.31 21.75
C PRO A 85 -22.80 -13.04 22.56
N VAL A 86 -24.05 -12.87 22.97
CA VAL A 86 -24.52 -11.69 23.71
C VAL A 86 -24.28 -11.86 25.19
N THR A 87 -24.64 -13.02 25.74
CA THR A 87 -24.56 -13.26 27.20
C THR A 87 -23.23 -13.87 27.62
N GLY A 88 -22.59 -14.64 26.74
CA GLY A 88 -21.44 -15.50 27.05
C GLY A 88 -21.82 -16.79 27.79
N ALA A 89 -23.12 -17.06 27.97
CA ALA A 89 -23.58 -18.27 28.64
C ALA A 89 -23.43 -19.48 27.72
N GLU A 90 -23.01 -20.61 28.29
CA GLU A 90 -22.99 -21.90 27.59
C GLU A 90 -24.41 -22.26 27.16
N ALA A 91 -24.58 -22.59 25.88
CA ALA A 91 -25.85 -22.93 25.28
C ALA A 91 -25.68 -24.20 24.45
N LYS A 92 -26.63 -25.13 24.57
CA LYS A 92 -26.64 -26.32 23.73
C LYS A 92 -26.87 -25.90 22.28
N VAL A 93 -25.90 -26.19 21.42
CA VAL A 93 -26.02 -25.97 19.97
C VAL A 93 -26.99 -27.01 19.42
N PRO A 94 -28.07 -26.59 18.73
CA PRO A 94 -28.97 -27.51 18.05
C PRO A 94 -28.26 -28.30 16.93
N ASP A 95 -28.71 -29.52 16.65
CA ASP A 95 -28.12 -30.38 15.62
C ASP A 95 -28.36 -29.83 14.20
N ASP A 96 -29.38 -28.99 14.03
CA ASP A 96 -29.73 -28.27 12.79
C ASP A 96 -29.00 -26.92 12.65
N ALA A 97 -28.09 -26.57 13.57
CA ALA A 97 -27.28 -25.37 13.42
C ALA A 97 -26.26 -25.54 12.28
N GLU A 98 -26.21 -24.56 11.39
CA GLU A 98 -25.33 -24.54 10.22
C GLU A 98 -24.12 -23.65 10.49
N ASP A 99 -22.95 -24.05 9.97
CA ASP A 99 -21.73 -23.24 10.04
C ASP A 99 -21.85 -22.02 9.13
N ILE A 100 -21.35 -20.87 9.59
CA ILE A 100 -21.30 -19.70 8.72
C ILE A 100 -20.28 -19.92 7.60
N VAL A 101 -20.63 -19.49 6.39
CA VAL A 101 -19.70 -19.45 5.27
C VAL A 101 -19.22 -18.01 5.08
N ASN A 102 -17.91 -17.80 5.24
CA ASN A 102 -17.27 -16.51 5.02
C ASN A 102 -16.46 -16.52 3.72
N ASN A 103 -16.96 -15.84 2.71
CA ASN A 103 -16.21 -15.56 1.49
C ASN A 103 -15.07 -14.55 1.74
N ASN A 104 -14.24 -14.33 0.73
CA ASN A 104 -13.08 -13.43 0.85
C ASN A 104 -13.46 -12.00 1.22
N LEU A 105 -14.61 -11.50 0.73
CA LEU A 105 -15.11 -10.15 1.04
C LEU A 105 -15.49 -10.01 2.52
N LEU A 106 -16.18 -11.01 3.08
CA LEU A 106 -16.52 -11.00 4.51
C LEU A 106 -15.26 -11.12 5.38
N ARG A 107 -14.30 -11.97 4.98
CA ARG A 107 -13.02 -12.09 5.68
C ARG A 107 -12.25 -10.76 5.69
N SER A 108 -12.16 -10.06 4.55
CA SER A 108 -11.50 -8.74 4.50
C SER A 108 -12.27 -7.69 5.29
N THR A 109 -13.62 -7.70 5.23
CA THR A 109 -14.47 -6.80 6.02
C THR A 109 -14.28 -7.00 7.52
N LEU A 110 -14.28 -8.25 8.00
CA LEU A 110 -14.02 -8.59 9.41
C LEU A 110 -12.62 -8.17 9.82
N ALA A 111 -11.60 -8.44 9.00
CA ALA A 111 -10.22 -8.03 9.27
C ALA A 111 -10.10 -6.50 9.42
N SER A 112 -10.73 -5.74 8.53
CA SER A 112 -10.75 -4.27 8.59
C SER A 112 -11.58 -3.74 9.75
N ALA A 113 -12.69 -4.38 10.11
CA ALA A 113 -13.47 -4.02 11.28
C ALA A 113 -12.66 -4.23 12.58
N MET A 114 -11.99 -5.37 12.72
CA MET A 114 -11.10 -5.64 13.85
C MET A 114 -9.93 -4.66 13.90
N ALA A 115 -9.32 -4.34 12.74
CA ALA A 115 -8.27 -3.34 12.65
C ALA A 115 -8.75 -1.95 13.13
N ALA A 116 -9.98 -1.54 12.78
CA ALA A 116 -10.55 -0.29 13.28
C ALA A 116 -10.65 -0.25 14.81
N LEU A 117 -10.96 -1.38 15.46
CA LEU A 117 -10.99 -1.49 16.92
C LEU A 117 -9.58 -1.45 17.54
N GLN A 118 -8.58 -1.97 16.83
CA GLN A 118 -7.17 -1.99 17.25
C GLN A 118 -6.48 -0.62 17.15
N LEU A 119 -7.08 0.37 16.48
CA LEU A 119 -6.52 1.72 16.35
C LEU A 119 -6.26 2.44 17.68
N THR A 120 -6.91 2.01 18.76
CA THR A 120 -6.74 2.59 20.11
C THR A 120 -5.88 1.70 21.03
N SER A 121 -5.27 0.65 20.49
CA SER A 121 -4.39 -0.25 21.25
C SER A 121 -3.24 0.50 21.91
N ALA A 122 -2.85 0.08 23.11
CA ALA A 122 -1.68 0.63 23.79
C ALA A 122 -0.37 0.30 23.05
N ASP A 123 -0.34 -0.80 22.30
CA ASP A 123 0.84 -1.25 21.55
C ASP A 123 0.94 -0.51 20.21
N GLU A 124 2.07 0.18 19.99
CA GLU A 124 2.38 0.91 18.77
C GLU A 124 2.39 0.02 17.53
N LYS A 125 2.92 -1.20 17.64
CA LYS A 125 2.99 -2.15 16.51
C LYS A 125 1.58 -2.57 16.10
N VAL A 126 0.72 -2.90 17.06
CA VAL A 126 -0.68 -3.26 16.81
C VAL A 126 -1.43 -2.13 16.12
N ARG A 127 -1.25 -0.87 16.57
CA ARG A 127 -1.84 0.29 15.89
C ARG A 127 -1.28 0.44 14.47
N GLY A 128 0.02 0.29 14.29
CA GLY A 128 0.67 0.39 12.97
C GLY A 128 0.16 -0.66 11.97
N ASP A 129 0.01 -1.91 12.41
CA ASP A 129 -0.52 -3.02 11.60
C ASP A 129 -1.99 -2.78 11.26
N ALA A 130 -2.79 -2.34 12.23
CA ALA A 130 -4.20 -1.98 12.02
C ALA A 130 -4.37 -0.88 10.96
N VAL A 131 -3.55 0.18 11.02
CA VAL A 131 -3.57 1.26 10.03
C VAL A 131 -3.21 0.75 8.64
N GLN A 132 -2.28 -0.21 8.53
CA GLN A 132 -1.94 -0.81 7.25
C GLN A 132 -3.10 -1.65 6.68
N THR A 133 -3.78 -2.44 7.51
CA THR A 133 -4.97 -3.19 7.10
C THR A 133 -6.06 -2.25 6.57
N LEU A 134 -6.33 -1.15 7.28
CA LEU A 134 -7.33 -0.17 6.85
C LEU A 134 -6.94 0.60 5.59
N LEU A 135 -5.65 0.75 5.30
CA LEU A 135 -5.18 1.37 4.06
C LEU A 135 -5.41 0.47 2.85
N ASN A 136 -5.34 -0.85 3.04
CA ASN A 136 -5.57 -1.83 1.97
C ASN A 136 -7.05 -1.96 1.62
N GLU A 137 -7.95 -1.72 2.58
CA GLU A 137 -9.40 -1.82 2.43
C GLU A 137 -10.09 -0.54 2.96
N PRO A 138 -9.92 0.60 2.27
CA PRO A 138 -10.51 1.87 2.70
C PRO A 138 -12.04 1.82 2.65
N ASP A 139 -12.68 2.38 3.66
CA ASP A 139 -14.15 2.39 3.78
C ASP A 139 -14.60 3.70 4.44
N GLU A 140 -15.55 4.40 3.82
CA GLU A 140 -16.10 5.67 4.32
C GLU A 140 -16.88 5.48 5.63
N SER A 141 -17.54 4.33 5.81
CA SER A 141 -18.38 4.06 6.99
C SER A 141 -17.59 4.08 8.30
N ARG A 142 -16.28 3.82 8.24
CA ARG A 142 -15.37 3.76 9.40
C ARG A 142 -14.68 5.09 9.70
N LEU A 143 -14.92 6.14 8.90
CA LEU A 143 -14.31 7.46 9.10
C LEU A 143 -14.42 8.00 10.52
N PRO A 144 -15.56 7.88 11.24
CA PRO A 144 -15.65 8.38 12.61
C PRO A 144 -14.63 7.75 13.57
N LEU A 145 -14.31 6.46 13.38
CA LEU A 145 -13.31 5.75 14.18
C LEU A 145 -11.88 6.18 13.80
N ILE A 146 -11.62 6.33 12.50
CA ILE A 146 -10.33 6.78 11.97
C ILE A 146 -10.02 8.20 12.46
N GLU A 147 -10.99 9.12 12.39
CA GLU A 147 -10.83 10.50 12.84
C GLU A 147 -10.62 10.59 14.35
N LYS A 148 -11.35 9.78 15.13
CA LYS A 148 -11.13 9.66 16.58
C LYS A 148 -9.72 9.16 16.90
N ALA A 149 -9.25 8.13 16.21
CA ALA A 149 -7.89 7.60 16.38
C ALA A 149 -6.83 8.62 15.97
N LEU A 150 -7.04 9.32 14.85
CA LEU A 150 -6.13 10.36 14.35
C LEU A 150 -5.97 11.53 15.33
N ALA A 151 -7.06 11.91 16.01
CA ALA A 151 -7.02 12.95 17.04
C ALA A 151 -6.25 12.52 18.30
N ALA A 152 -6.26 11.24 18.63
CA ALA A 152 -5.59 10.68 19.81
C ALA A 152 -4.13 10.28 19.56
N GLU A 153 -3.75 9.97 18.32
CA GLU A 153 -2.44 9.44 17.96
C GLU A 153 -1.31 10.46 18.15
N GLN A 154 -0.23 10.00 18.78
CA GLN A 154 0.95 10.80 19.12
C GLN A 154 2.18 10.43 18.28
N VAL A 155 2.24 9.21 17.75
CA VAL A 155 3.37 8.74 16.95
C VAL A 155 3.27 9.35 15.54
N PRO A 156 4.22 10.22 15.13
CA PRO A 156 4.11 10.93 13.86
C PRO A 156 4.02 10.01 12.64
N ALA A 157 4.73 8.88 12.68
CA ALA A 157 4.74 7.90 11.59
C ALA A 157 3.40 7.16 11.43
N ILE A 158 2.65 6.93 12.52
CA ILE A 158 1.32 6.32 12.48
C ILE A 158 0.29 7.37 12.10
N LYS A 159 0.39 8.59 12.66
CA LYS A 159 -0.48 9.72 12.33
C LYS A 159 -0.49 10.02 10.83
N ALA A 160 0.67 10.10 10.20
CA ALA A 160 0.80 10.31 8.76
C ALA A 160 0.24 9.14 7.90
N ARG A 161 0.14 7.92 8.46
CA ARG A 161 -0.52 6.79 7.80
C ARG A 161 -2.03 6.84 8.02
N LEU A 162 -2.51 7.21 9.20
CA LEU A 162 -3.94 7.44 9.47
C LEU A 162 -4.52 8.56 8.61
N GLU A 163 -3.78 9.64 8.37
CA GLU A 163 -4.20 10.70 7.43
C GLU A 163 -4.40 10.16 6.01
N ARG A 164 -3.54 9.21 5.59
CA ARG A 164 -3.69 8.51 4.30
C ARG A 164 -4.89 7.59 4.29
N VAL A 165 -5.14 6.84 5.36
CA VAL A 165 -6.36 6.01 5.50
C VAL A 165 -7.60 6.88 5.41
N ARG A 166 -7.67 7.98 6.17
CA ARG A 166 -8.78 8.94 6.12
C ARG A 166 -9.02 9.45 4.70
N ALA A 167 -7.95 9.86 4.01
CA ALA A 167 -8.06 10.33 2.63
C ALA A 167 -8.50 9.21 1.67
N ALA A 168 -7.95 8.01 1.79
CA ALA A 168 -8.32 6.86 0.97
C ALA A 168 -9.79 6.47 1.16
N SER A 169 -10.30 6.47 2.40
CA SER A 169 -11.71 6.22 2.73
C SER A 169 -12.67 7.24 2.09
N MET A 170 -12.18 8.44 1.73
CA MET A 170 -12.99 9.48 1.08
C MET A 170 -12.95 9.39 -0.46
N LEU A 171 -12.13 8.53 -1.06
CA LEU A 171 -12.04 8.40 -2.53
C LEU A 171 -13.34 7.89 -3.15
N ASP A 172 -14.06 7.01 -2.47
CA ASP A 172 -15.34 6.46 -2.94
C ASP A 172 -16.56 7.22 -2.41
N SER A 173 -16.34 8.35 -1.74
CA SER A 173 -17.45 9.15 -1.18
C SER A 173 -18.40 9.61 -2.27
N ALA A 174 -19.71 9.63 -1.96
CA ALA A 174 -20.72 10.18 -2.86
C ALA A 174 -20.49 11.69 -3.14
N ASP A 175 -19.86 12.40 -2.20
CA ASP A 175 -19.54 13.81 -2.31
C ASP A 175 -18.30 14.04 -3.18
N ARG A 176 -18.52 14.71 -4.31
CA ARG A 176 -17.47 15.15 -5.24
C ARG A 176 -16.35 15.93 -4.57
N ALA A 177 -16.67 16.84 -3.64
CA ALA A 177 -15.66 17.68 -2.98
C ALA A 177 -14.72 16.84 -2.11
N ARG A 178 -15.27 15.84 -1.40
CA ARG A 178 -14.47 14.88 -0.61
C ARG A 178 -13.52 14.06 -1.46
N ARG A 179 -13.95 13.64 -2.66
CA ARG A 179 -13.09 12.91 -3.59
C ARG A 179 -11.90 13.75 -4.09
N ILE A 180 -12.13 15.04 -4.35
CA ILE A 180 -11.07 15.98 -4.76
C ILE A 180 -10.10 16.22 -3.59
N GLU A 181 -10.62 16.44 -2.38
CA GLU A 181 -9.79 16.59 -1.17
C GLU A 181 -8.92 15.34 -0.94
N ALA A 182 -9.53 14.16 -1.03
CA ALA A 182 -8.86 12.86 -0.91
C ALA A 182 -7.69 12.72 -1.90
N ALA A 183 -7.94 12.98 -3.18
CA ALA A 183 -6.90 12.94 -4.21
C ALA A 183 -5.73 13.89 -3.89
N GLY A 184 -6.05 15.11 -3.47
CA GLY A 184 -5.04 16.10 -3.06
C GLY A 184 -4.19 15.65 -1.87
N ALA A 185 -4.84 15.10 -0.83
CA ALA A 185 -4.17 14.61 0.37
C ALA A 185 -3.25 13.40 0.09
N LEU A 186 -3.66 12.52 -0.84
CA LEU A 186 -2.90 11.32 -1.21
C LEU A 186 -1.73 11.58 -2.16
N ALA A 187 -1.76 12.69 -2.91
CA ALA A 187 -0.76 13.04 -3.91
C ALA A 187 0.68 13.14 -3.36
N GLY A 188 0.84 13.45 -2.07
CA GLY A 188 2.13 13.57 -1.41
C GLY A 188 2.72 12.25 -0.90
N SER A 189 1.99 11.14 -0.97
CA SER A 189 2.34 9.89 -0.29
C SER A 189 3.64 9.23 -0.79
N GLY A 190 3.90 9.28 -2.10
CA GLY A 190 5.01 8.54 -2.71
C GLY A 190 4.91 7.02 -2.51
N SER A 191 3.69 6.48 -2.42
CA SER A 191 3.44 5.05 -2.14
C SER A 191 2.83 4.37 -3.39
N PRO A 192 3.37 3.20 -3.80
CA PRO A 192 2.79 2.40 -4.89
C PRO A 192 1.36 1.94 -4.60
N GLU A 193 1.04 1.64 -3.35
CA GLU A 193 -0.29 1.20 -2.90
C GLU A 193 -1.31 2.33 -3.07
N VAL A 194 -0.95 3.56 -2.68
CA VAL A 194 -1.80 4.75 -2.90
C VAL A 194 -1.98 5.02 -4.39
N LYS A 195 -0.94 4.83 -5.21
CA LYS A 195 -1.06 4.93 -6.67
C LYS A 195 -2.07 3.92 -7.23
N LEU A 196 -2.10 2.69 -6.71
CA LEU A 196 -3.06 1.67 -7.14
C LEU A 196 -4.49 2.13 -6.84
N LEU A 197 -4.76 2.59 -5.61
CA LEU A 197 -6.09 3.07 -5.19
C LEU A 197 -6.57 4.25 -6.06
N LEU A 198 -5.70 5.22 -6.35
CA LEU A 198 -6.05 6.35 -7.21
C LEU A 198 -6.38 5.91 -8.64
N ASN A 199 -5.65 4.93 -9.19
CA ASN A 199 -5.92 4.39 -10.53
C ASN A 199 -7.21 3.57 -10.56
N GLU A 200 -7.49 2.79 -9.52
CA GLU A 200 -8.76 2.07 -9.39
C GLU A 200 -9.94 3.05 -9.37
N ARG A 201 -9.84 4.10 -8.54
CA ARG A 201 -10.88 5.13 -8.47
C ARG A 201 -11.06 5.85 -9.81
N LEU A 202 -9.95 6.16 -10.49
CA LEU A 202 -9.96 6.82 -11.81
C LEU A 202 -10.70 5.98 -12.86
N GLY A 203 -10.59 4.64 -12.80
CA GLY A 203 -11.31 3.73 -13.69
C GLY A 203 -12.82 3.71 -13.51
N LYS A 204 -13.31 4.13 -12.34
CA LYS A 204 -14.74 4.19 -11.97
C LYS A 204 -15.27 5.63 -11.85
N GLU A 205 -14.47 6.65 -12.17
CA GLU A 205 -14.88 8.05 -12.03
C GLU A 205 -15.51 8.54 -13.32
N ASP A 206 -16.53 9.39 -13.20
CA ASP A 206 -17.21 10.03 -14.33
C ASP A 206 -17.01 11.55 -14.31
N ASP A 207 -16.87 12.16 -13.13
CA ASP A 207 -16.70 13.60 -12.99
C ASP A 207 -15.34 14.07 -13.51
N ALA A 208 -15.36 15.06 -14.41
CA ALA A 208 -14.17 15.57 -15.08
C ALA A 208 -13.19 16.30 -14.14
N GLU A 209 -13.69 17.01 -13.13
CA GLU A 209 -12.82 17.69 -12.15
C GLU A 209 -12.18 16.66 -11.22
N VAL A 210 -12.91 15.65 -10.77
CA VAL A 210 -12.35 14.57 -9.95
C VAL A 210 -11.29 13.79 -10.75
N LYS A 211 -11.54 13.45 -12.02
CA LYS A 211 -10.53 12.84 -12.91
C LYS A 211 -9.26 13.66 -12.99
N THR A 212 -9.40 14.97 -13.15
CA THR A 212 -8.25 15.89 -13.23
C THR A 212 -7.45 15.88 -11.92
N ALA A 213 -8.13 15.90 -10.77
CA ALA A 213 -7.49 15.82 -9.46
C ALA A 213 -6.77 14.47 -9.25
N LEU A 214 -7.40 13.35 -9.60
CA LEU A 214 -6.81 12.01 -9.51
C LEU A 214 -5.57 11.88 -10.40
N LEU A 215 -5.64 12.30 -11.67
CA LEU A 215 -4.50 12.29 -12.59
C LEU A 215 -3.34 13.14 -12.07
N ALA A 216 -3.62 14.33 -11.52
CA ALA A 216 -2.60 15.18 -10.92
C ALA A 216 -1.95 14.52 -9.69
N ALA A 217 -2.74 13.82 -8.88
CA ALA A 217 -2.24 13.08 -7.72
C ALA A 217 -1.34 11.91 -8.14
N VAL A 218 -1.76 11.09 -9.11
CA VAL A 218 -0.97 9.99 -9.68
C VAL A 218 0.35 10.51 -10.24
N LYS A 219 0.33 11.59 -11.02
CA LYS A 219 1.54 12.20 -11.59
C LYS A 219 2.55 12.61 -10.52
N ARG A 220 2.08 13.25 -9.43
CA ARG A 220 2.97 13.64 -8.31
C ARG A 220 3.58 12.44 -7.60
N ILE A 221 2.82 11.35 -7.44
CA ILE A 221 3.33 10.11 -6.86
C ILE A 221 4.40 9.51 -7.77
N ASP A 222 4.18 9.46 -9.08
CA ASP A 222 5.16 8.97 -10.05
C ASP A 222 6.46 9.77 -10.04
N GLU A 223 6.36 11.09 -10.01
CA GLU A 223 7.53 11.98 -9.89
C GLU A 223 8.33 11.68 -8.61
N ARG A 224 7.64 11.42 -7.50
CA ARG A 224 8.27 11.12 -6.21
C ARG A 224 8.91 9.73 -6.17
N LEU A 225 8.26 8.72 -6.75
CA LEU A 225 8.78 7.34 -6.82
C LEU A 225 10.06 7.27 -7.66
N VAL A 226 10.06 7.92 -8.82
CA VAL A 226 11.19 7.83 -9.79
C VAL A 226 12.37 8.74 -9.39
N TRP A 227 12.16 9.73 -8.52
CA TRP A 227 13.24 10.64 -8.09
C TRP A 227 14.41 9.91 -7.41
N GLY A 228 14.12 8.91 -6.57
CA GLY A 228 15.15 8.10 -5.91
C GLY A 228 16.03 7.35 -6.91
N ASP A 229 15.40 6.71 -7.92
CA ASP A 229 16.09 5.99 -8.97
C ASP A 229 16.95 6.92 -9.84
N ARG A 230 16.48 8.15 -10.10
CA ARG A 230 17.24 9.14 -10.89
C ARG A 230 18.52 9.56 -10.19
N ILE A 231 18.47 9.79 -8.87
CA ILE A 231 19.68 10.11 -8.09
C ILE A 231 20.67 8.95 -8.16
N ASN A 232 20.18 7.72 -7.97
CA ASN A 232 21.01 6.52 -8.06
C ASN A 232 21.64 6.35 -9.45
N ALA A 233 20.89 6.62 -10.51
CA ALA A 233 21.37 6.55 -11.89
C ALA A 233 22.47 7.60 -12.16
N VAL A 234 22.30 8.84 -11.66
CA VAL A 234 23.33 9.89 -11.77
C VAL A 234 24.60 9.49 -11.02
N PHE A 235 24.48 8.98 -9.79
CA PHE A 235 25.63 8.52 -9.01
C PHE A 235 26.36 7.37 -9.71
N SER A 236 25.61 6.39 -10.23
CA SER A 236 26.15 5.27 -11.00
C SER A 236 26.86 5.75 -12.28
N GLY A 237 26.27 6.72 -12.98
CA GLY A 237 26.86 7.32 -14.18
C GLY A 237 28.17 8.06 -13.88
N ILE A 238 28.22 8.83 -12.78
CA ILE A 238 29.44 9.51 -12.32
C ILE A 238 30.50 8.47 -11.94
N SER A 239 30.13 7.43 -11.18
CA SER A 239 31.05 6.37 -10.76
C SER A 239 31.66 5.65 -11.97
N LEU A 240 30.83 5.13 -12.88
CA LEU A 240 31.29 4.44 -14.09
C LEU A 240 32.11 5.38 -14.98
N GLY A 241 31.65 6.61 -15.17
CA GLY A 241 32.36 7.64 -15.94
C GLY A 241 33.74 7.95 -15.37
N SER A 242 33.89 7.99 -14.04
CA SER A 242 35.17 8.23 -13.37
C SER A 242 36.17 7.10 -13.61
N VAL A 243 35.69 5.85 -13.56
CA VAL A 243 36.52 4.68 -13.87
C VAL A 243 37.00 4.71 -15.32
N LEU A 244 36.09 4.98 -16.26
CA LEU A 244 36.42 5.11 -17.69
C LEU A 244 37.38 6.28 -17.94
N LEU A 245 37.18 7.41 -17.26
CA LEU A 245 38.08 8.57 -17.35
C LEU A 245 39.48 8.24 -16.85
N LEU A 246 39.60 7.57 -15.70
CA LEU A 246 40.90 7.14 -15.16
C LEU A 246 41.60 6.14 -16.09
N ALA A 247 40.86 5.18 -16.66
CA ALA A 247 41.40 4.23 -17.63
C ALA A 247 41.90 4.94 -18.90
N ALA A 248 41.08 5.84 -19.47
CA ALA A 248 41.43 6.62 -20.64
C ALA A 248 42.64 7.54 -20.39
N LEU A 249 42.71 8.18 -19.22
CA LEU A 249 43.85 9.02 -18.82
C LEU A 249 45.12 8.18 -18.67
N GLY A 250 45.04 7.00 -18.03
CA GLY A 250 46.16 6.07 -17.91
C GLY A 250 46.70 5.66 -19.28
N LEU A 251 45.79 5.30 -20.21
CA LEU A 251 46.15 4.93 -21.57
C LEU A 251 46.76 6.10 -22.35
N ALA A 252 46.20 7.30 -22.21
CA ALA A 252 46.71 8.53 -22.83
C ALA A 252 48.12 8.88 -22.32
N ILE A 253 48.39 8.73 -21.03
CA ILE A 253 49.72 8.94 -20.45
C ILE A 253 50.70 7.89 -20.98
N THR A 254 50.33 6.61 -21.01
CA THR A 254 51.22 5.55 -21.51
C THR A 254 51.58 5.74 -22.98
N TYR A 255 50.60 6.07 -23.84
CA TYR A 255 50.88 6.33 -25.26
C TYR A 255 51.61 7.65 -25.47
N GLY A 256 51.25 8.70 -24.72
CA GLY A 256 51.93 9.99 -24.76
C GLY A 256 53.41 9.91 -24.37
N LEU A 257 53.74 9.15 -23.32
CA LEU A 257 55.13 8.94 -22.88
C LEU A 257 55.95 8.09 -23.85
N MET A 258 55.33 7.14 -24.54
CA MET A 258 55.98 6.37 -25.62
C MET A 258 56.20 7.20 -26.89
N GLY A 259 55.76 8.46 -26.92
CA GLY A 259 55.85 9.32 -28.11
C GLY A 259 54.90 8.90 -29.24
N VAL A 260 54.01 7.93 -28.99
CA VAL A 260 52.97 7.51 -29.93
C VAL A 260 51.80 8.45 -29.73
N ILE A 261 51.76 9.53 -30.51
CA ILE A 261 50.61 10.43 -30.53
C ILE A 261 49.40 9.60 -30.95
N ASN A 262 48.30 9.68 -30.19
CA ASN A 262 47.00 9.08 -30.51
C ASN A 262 46.32 9.72 -31.75
N MET A 263 47.13 10.18 -32.70
CA MET A 263 46.77 10.73 -34.02
C MET A 263 47.27 9.83 -35.16
N ALA A 264 48.13 8.85 -34.89
CA ALA A 264 48.65 7.95 -35.92
C ALA A 264 47.57 7.04 -36.53
N HIS A 265 46.40 6.87 -35.89
CA HIS A 265 45.37 5.97 -36.40
C HIS A 265 44.85 6.42 -37.77
N GLY A 266 44.63 7.72 -37.97
CA GLY A 266 44.18 8.25 -39.26
C GLY A 266 45.26 8.19 -40.34
N GLU A 267 46.49 8.58 -39.99
CA GLU A 267 47.60 8.66 -40.94
C GLU A 267 48.15 7.27 -41.34
N LEU A 268 48.22 6.29 -40.41
CA LEU A 268 48.59 4.91 -40.76
C LEU A 268 47.52 4.22 -41.62
N MET A 269 46.23 4.43 -41.31
CA MET A 269 45.16 3.90 -42.17
C MET A 269 45.21 4.53 -43.56
N MET A 270 45.50 5.83 -43.65
CA MET A 270 45.69 6.51 -44.93
C MET A 270 46.88 5.94 -45.72
N ILE A 271 48.03 5.74 -45.07
CA ILE A 271 49.21 5.15 -45.71
C ILE A 271 48.91 3.73 -46.18
N GLY A 272 48.24 2.91 -45.36
CA GLY A 272 47.79 1.57 -45.75
C GLY A 272 46.88 1.61 -46.98
N ALA A 273 45.90 2.52 -47.02
CA ALA A 273 45.00 2.66 -48.17
C ALA A 273 45.75 3.08 -49.46
N TYR A 274 46.71 3.99 -49.37
CA TYR A 274 47.52 4.40 -50.52
C TYR A 274 48.46 3.27 -50.99
N ALA A 275 49.04 2.50 -50.08
CA ALA A 275 49.87 1.34 -50.42
C ALA A 275 49.05 0.30 -51.20
N THR A 276 47.84 -0.04 -50.74
CA THR A 276 46.94 -0.95 -51.44
C THR A 276 46.54 -0.43 -52.81
N TYR A 277 46.23 0.87 -52.94
CA TYR A 277 45.87 1.48 -54.22
C TYR A 277 47.03 1.42 -55.24
N LEU A 278 48.26 1.73 -54.82
CA LEU A 278 49.43 1.66 -55.69
C LEU A 278 49.73 0.23 -56.12
N MET A 279 49.66 -0.74 -55.20
CA MET A 279 49.86 -2.15 -55.51
C MET A 279 48.79 -2.68 -56.45
N GLN A 280 47.53 -2.28 -56.27
CA GLN A 280 46.46 -2.57 -57.21
C GLN A 280 46.80 -2.03 -58.62
N GLY A 281 47.30 -0.80 -58.72
CA GLY A 281 47.69 -0.20 -60.00
C GLY A 281 48.84 -0.95 -60.70
N VAL A 282 49.84 -1.42 -59.95
CA VAL A 282 50.95 -2.23 -60.50
C VAL A 282 50.42 -3.56 -61.06
N PHE A 283 49.55 -4.23 -60.32
CA PHE A 283 48.94 -5.49 -60.76
C PHE A 283 48.06 -5.30 -62.01
N GLN A 284 47.33 -4.18 -62.11
CA GLN A 284 46.53 -3.87 -63.32
C GLN A 284 47.39 -3.57 -64.55
N ARG A 285 48.54 -2.91 -64.36
CA ARG A 285 49.33 -2.38 -65.49
C ARG A 285 50.36 -3.38 -66.02
N TYR A 286 50.92 -4.22 -65.16
CA TYR A 286 52.11 -5.02 -65.48
C TYR A 286 51.92 -6.53 -65.32
N LEU A 287 50.82 -6.99 -64.71
CA LEU A 287 50.55 -8.42 -64.51
C LEU A 287 49.32 -8.88 -65.31
N PRO A 288 49.25 -10.17 -65.68
CA PRO A 288 48.08 -10.73 -66.36
C PRO A 288 46.82 -10.69 -65.51
N GLU A 289 45.65 -10.51 -66.14
CA GLU A 289 44.36 -10.30 -65.46
C GLU A 289 44.00 -11.43 -64.46
N ALA A 290 44.41 -12.67 -64.74
CA ALA A 290 44.20 -13.81 -63.85
C ALA A 290 44.86 -13.68 -62.46
N TRP A 291 45.87 -12.81 -62.32
CA TRP A 291 46.62 -12.60 -61.08
C TRP A 291 46.17 -11.37 -60.31
N PHE A 292 45.16 -10.66 -60.80
CA PHE A 292 44.74 -9.38 -60.24
C PHE A 292 44.45 -9.50 -58.73
N GLY A 293 43.68 -10.50 -58.27
CA GLY A 293 43.36 -10.66 -56.84
C GLY A 293 44.55 -10.82 -55.88
N GLY A 294 45.76 -11.09 -56.39
CA GLY A 294 46.98 -11.19 -55.57
C GLY A 294 47.46 -9.87 -54.98
N TYR A 295 47.00 -8.71 -55.48
CA TYR A 295 47.44 -7.40 -54.97
C TYR A 295 47.09 -7.20 -53.48
N LEU A 296 46.01 -7.82 -52.99
CA LEU A 296 45.59 -7.74 -51.58
C LEU A 296 46.54 -8.46 -50.62
N ILE A 297 47.25 -9.48 -51.10
CA ILE A 297 48.24 -10.21 -50.29
C ILE A 297 49.59 -9.48 -50.32
N ALA A 298 49.86 -8.73 -51.39
CA ALA A 298 51.11 -8.02 -51.61
C ALA A 298 51.16 -6.61 -50.96
N ALA A 299 50.02 -6.04 -50.60
CA ALA A 299 49.88 -4.75 -49.92
C ALA A 299 49.82 -4.92 -48.40
#